data_AF-Q54UZ4-F1
#
_entry.id   AF-Q54UZ4-F1
#
_cell.length_a   1.000
_cell.length_b   1.000
_cell.length_c   1.000
_cell.angle_alpha   90.00
_cell.angle_beta   90.00
_cell.angle_gamma   90.00
#
_symmetry.space_group_name_H-M   'P 1'
#
loop_
_entity.id
_entity.type
_entity.pdbx_description
1 polymer ?
#
loop_
_entity_poly.entity_id
_entity_poly.type
_entity_poly.pdbx_seq_one_letter_code
_entity_poly.pdbx_strand_id
1 'polypeptide(L)'
;MKKLKGEFEAGVNFGLFKISVKYHIEESDSSSFSRINSTSSIVWGGCEPIDNQNNIQSFDDAIKIIDSFKVDPNKLVPIRIEISPIPQRVTTILSNSSMYLNQYKNKISSIGSFYWEIEQMIIQLQSFNKFLNDNNKDQQQQQQQQQQQIYLNELSKGVDEQIKFLKNVQDSLTKFIQSSMKNILNKNIPYTEATIFQLKLSSQQIIGSTFTETDKGRWIGPTVNNKPIYKGIYKYKDASKYEGLCLDGKRHGNGKLTYRDGNIDQLISIDGKWDNDEVSFPSTIIYKDKSECKILDLKSLGEWKERLNKIKISNSLQFSNFSKESDEFVFKYFVNVDLIEDDSFKDFYRNLVLFSSFDDDHQRFNFILLGMTGVGKTTMIELFLNIITGQINDDPKQLRATNLENKDDIIGVGKSKTKSVCRYDIEYHSENTWMFGITIIDTPGFIDSKDLDKDGRQHIKSILSSVAVNKLERIDSVSLVFNAELIGKIKEQSNLFSTLLNDTLECLSTIITFSDKKNQINQVRNEMIDNIKDKPAIFIDNPWSKHPHNKFKEIEDNTETLQKIMKEKTKIIQEFFIDRIKSKSSFKP
;
A
#
# COMPACT_ATOMS: atom_id res chain seq x y z
N MET A 1 -62.84 28.79 -18.11
CA MET A 1 -63.66 28.66 -16.88
C MET A 1 -65.15 28.78 -17.21
N LYS A 2 -65.69 29.95 -17.60
CA LYS A 2 -67.11 30.16 -17.97
C LYS A 2 -67.67 29.36 -19.18
N LYS A 3 -66.95 28.37 -19.73
CA LYS A 3 -67.34 27.59 -20.93
C LYS A 3 -67.24 26.07 -20.75
N LEU A 4 -66.89 25.59 -19.55
CA LEU A 4 -66.69 24.17 -19.27
C LEU A 4 -67.87 23.64 -18.45
N LYS A 5 -68.72 22.80 -19.07
CA LYS A 5 -69.77 22.01 -18.42
C LYS A 5 -69.21 20.61 -18.08
N GLY A 6 -69.53 20.05 -16.92
CA GLY A 6 -69.16 18.67 -16.54
C GLY A 6 -68.60 18.52 -15.13
N GLU A 7 -68.45 17.27 -14.69
CA GLU A 7 -67.73 16.90 -13.47
C GLU A 7 -66.22 17.07 -13.68
N PHE A 8 -65.56 17.74 -12.74
CA PHE A 8 -64.11 17.81 -12.70
C PHE A 8 -63.61 17.16 -11.43
N GLU A 9 -62.84 16.07 -11.60
CA GLU A 9 -62.10 15.43 -10.53
C GLU A 9 -60.62 15.73 -10.71
N ALA A 10 -60.00 16.30 -9.68
CA ALA A 10 -58.55 16.45 -9.59
C ALA A 10 -58.09 15.84 -8.27
N GLY A 11 -57.10 14.98 -8.33
CA GLY A 11 -56.54 14.35 -7.14
C GLY A 11 -55.06 14.07 -7.27
N VAL A 12 -54.40 13.94 -6.13
CA VAL A 12 -52.98 13.57 -6.05
C VAL A 12 -52.85 12.44 -5.02
N ASN A 13 -52.16 11.38 -5.43
CA ASN A 13 -51.84 10.22 -4.61
C ASN A 13 -50.37 10.23 -4.21
N PHE A 14 -50.08 10.09 -2.91
CA PHE A 14 -48.74 9.93 -2.37
C PHE A 14 -48.72 8.84 -1.29
N GLY A 15 -48.48 7.58 -1.68
CA GLY A 15 -48.52 6.45 -0.74
C GLY A 15 -49.90 6.29 -0.10
N LEU A 16 -49.97 6.39 1.25
CA LEU A 16 -51.21 6.35 2.04
C LEU A 16 -52.03 7.66 2.02
N PHE A 17 -51.55 8.69 1.32
CA PHE A 17 -52.20 9.99 1.24
C PHE A 17 -52.95 10.18 -0.08
N LYS A 18 -54.24 10.54 0.01
CA LYS A 18 -55.10 10.85 -1.14
C LYS A 18 -55.83 12.16 -0.88
N ILE A 19 -55.60 13.15 -1.75
CA ILE A 19 -56.48 14.33 -1.86
C ILE A 19 -57.27 14.19 -3.14
N SER A 20 -58.59 14.39 -3.07
CA SER A 20 -59.49 14.41 -4.21
C SER A 20 -60.44 15.59 -4.07
N VAL A 21 -60.49 16.46 -5.06
CA VAL A 21 -61.43 17.57 -5.14
C VAL A 21 -62.38 17.29 -6.29
N LYS A 22 -63.66 17.13 -5.97
CA LYS A 22 -64.74 17.00 -6.94
C LYS A 22 -65.49 18.31 -7.06
N TYR A 23 -65.62 18.80 -8.29
CA TYR A 23 -66.47 19.92 -8.62
C TYR A 23 -67.64 19.43 -9.47
N HIS A 24 -68.85 19.74 -9.03
CA HIS A 24 -70.08 19.54 -9.79
C HIS A 24 -70.63 20.92 -10.18
N ILE A 25 -70.83 21.15 -11.48
CA ILE A 25 -71.38 22.41 -12.01
C ILE A 25 -72.66 22.06 -12.76
N GLU A 26 -73.80 22.30 -12.11
CA GLU A 26 -75.13 22.22 -12.74
C GLU A 26 -75.63 23.60 -13.15
N GLU A 27 -76.28 23.66 -14.30
CA GLU A 27 -77.02 24.83 -14.78
C GLU A 27 -78.42 24.74 -14.21
N SER A 28 -78.72 25.48 -13.13
CA SER A 28 -80.09 25.59 -12.64
C SER A 28 -80.81 26.68 -13.41
N ASP A 29 -81.83 26.27 -14.17
CA ASP A 29 -82.79 27.16 -14.82
C ASP A 29 -83.39 28.13 -13.80
N SER A 30 -83.28 29.42 -14.12
CA SER A 30 -84.02 30.53 -13.52
C SER A 30 -83.74 30.85 -12.04
N SER A 31 -83.66 32.15 -11.77
CA SER A 31 -83.44 32.79 -10.46
C SER A 31 -81.99 32.80 -9.95
N SER A 32 -81.53 34.03 -9.76
CA SER A 32 -80.38 34.50 -8.99
C SER A 32 -79.85 33.53 -7.91
N PHE A 33 -78.51 33.35 -7.91
CA PHE A 33 -77.66 32.55 -7.01
C PHE A 33 -77.33 31.11 -7.46
N SER A 34 -76.35 30.99 -8.35
CA SER A 34 -75.61 29.72 -8.55
C SER A 34 -74.83 29.38 -7.28
N ARG A 35 -75.31 28.41 -6.48
CA ARG A 35 -74.59 27.88 -5.32
C ARG A 35 -73.54 26.88 -5.78
N ILE A 36 -72.27 27.14 -5.46
CA ILE A 36 -71.18 26.18 -5.61
C ILE A 36 -71.22 25.26 -4.39
N ASN A 37 -71.59 23.98 -4.57
CA ASN A 37 -71.45 22.97 -3.52
C ASN A 37 -70.07 22.31 -3.62
N SER A 38 -69.15 22.67 -2.73
CA SER A 38 -67.88 21.98 -2.55
C SER A 38 -68.04 20.85 -1.54
N THR A 39 -67.76 19.61 -1.93
CA THR A 39 -67.56 18.50 -0.97
C THR A 39 -66.07 18.17 -0.94
N SER A 40 -65.40 18.58 0.13
CA SER A 40 -63.99 18.25 0.39
C SER A 40 -63.92 17.14 1.45
N SER A 41 -63.20 16.07 1.14
CA SER A 41 -62.77 15.08 2.14
C SER A 41 -61.25 15.10 2.22
N ILE A 42 -60.71 15.14 3.44
CA ILE A 42 -59.26 15.11 3.68
C ILE A 42 -58.97 13.98 4.66
N VAL A 43 -58.07 13.07 4.29
CA VAL A 43 -57.56 12.02 5.17
C VAL A 43 -56.11 12.34 5.49
N TRP A 44 -55.79 12.57 6.77
CA TRP A 44 -54.45 12.94 7.24
C TRP A 44 -53.82 11.79 8.03
N GLY A 45 -52.61 11.37 7.66
CA GLY A 45 -51.76 10.51 8.48
C GLY A 45 -50.65 11.33 9.15
N GLY A 46 -50.41 11.14 10.45
CA GLY A 46 -49.31 11.79 11.19
C GLY A 46 -49.69 12.67 12.39
N CYS A 47 -50.98 12.83 12.69
CA CYS A 47 -51.49 13.54 13.88
C CYS A 47 -52.09 12.57 14.92
N GLU A 48 -52.22 12.99 16.18
CA GLU A 48 -53.05 12.27 17.15
C GLU A 48 -54.52 12.22 16.66
N PRO A 49 -55.24 11.10 16.81
CA PRO A 49 -56.66 11.02 16.46
C PRO A 49 -57.46 12.02 17.30
N ILE A 50 -58.23 12.89 16.64
CA ILE A 50 -59.24 13.70 17.29
C ILE A 50 -60.55 12.92 17.21
N ASP A 51 -61.02 12.36 18.32
CA ASP A 51 -62.39 11.88 18.44
C ASP A 51 -63.32 13.11 18.39
N ASN A 52 -63.94 13.39 17.25
CA ASN A 52 -64.98 14.42 17.19
C ASN A 52 -66.10 14.03 16.21
N GLN A 53 -67.24 13.64 16.80
CA GLN A 53 -68.54 13.42 16.14
C GLN A 53 -69.24 14.73 15.74
N ASN A 54 -68.50 15.80 15.43
CA ASN A 54 -69.08 17.13 15.28
C ASN A 54 -69.34 17.51 13.81
N ASN A 55 -70.61 17.81 13.52
CA ASN A 55 -71.06 18.39 12.25
C ASN A 55 -70.36 19.73 11.99
N ILE A 56 -69.50 19.78 10.97
CA ILE A 56 -68.88 21.02 10.49
C ILE A 56 -69.94 21.81 9.70
N GLN A 57 -70.43 22.92 10.25
CA GLN A 57 -71.48 23.74 9.61
C GLN A 57 -71.00 25.10 9.11
N SER A 58 -69.84 25.58 9.57
CA SER A 58 -69.27 26.87 9.18
C SER A 58 -67.77 26.80 8.92
N PHE A 59 -67.25 27.82 8.22
CA PHE A 59 -65.81 27.99 8.01
C PHE A 59 -65.06 28.17 9.34
N ASP A 60 -65.70 28.79 10.33
CA ASP A 60 -65.13 28.94 11.68
C ASP A 60 -65.04 27.59 12.42
N ASP A 61 -65.98 26.68 12.21
CA ASP A 61 -65.91 25.32 12.77
C ASP A 61 -64.75 24.53 12.16
N ALA A 62 -64.51 24.71 10.85
CA ALA A 62 -63.36 24.12 10.18
C ALA A 62 -62.04 24.71 10.69
N ILE A 63 -61.97 26.03 10.92
CA ILE A 63 -60.79 26.68 11.51
C ILE A 63 -60.52 26.16 12.93
N LYS A 64 -61.55 26.02 13.77
CA LYS A 64 -61.39 25.47 15.13
C LYS A 64 -60.81 24.06 15.15
N ILE A 65 -61.18 23.23 14.18
CA ILE A 65 -60.61 21.87 14.03
C ILE A 65 -59.15 21.97 13.56
N ILE A 66 -58.85 22.85 12.59
CA ILE A 66 -57.48 23.09 12.11
C ILE A 66 -56.56 23.56 13.25
N ASP A 67 -57.03 24.48 14.08
CA ASP A 67 -56.28 25.04 15.21
C ASP A 67 -56.09 24.03 16.35
N SER A 68 -56.92 22.97 16.41
CA SER A 68 -56.83 21.94 17.46
C SER A 68 -55.76 20.89 17.21
N PHE A 69 -55.16 20.84 16.01
CA PHE A 69 -54.10 19.89 15.70
C PHE A 69 -52.80 20.23 16.44
N LYS A 70 -52.31 19.27 17.24
CA LYS A 70 -50.96 19.30 17.78
C LYS A 70 -50.03 18.51 16.88
N VAL A 71 -48.92 19.13 16.52
CA VAL A 71 -47.86 18.54 15.70
C VAL A 71 -47.09 17.51 16.53
N ASP A 72 -46.92 16.28 16.03
CA ASP A 72 -45.94 15.32 16.56
C ASP A 72 -44.55 15.68 15.99
N PRO A 73 -43.63 16.26 16.78
CA PRO A 73 -42.34 16.71 16.29
C PRO A 73 -41.45 15.56 15.80
N ASN A 74 -41.75 14.31 16.17
CA ASN A 74 -40.96 13.13 15.79
C ASN A 74 -41.44 12.48 14.48
N LYS A 75 -42.55 12.96 13.89
CA LYS A 75 -43.14 12.40 12.66
C LYS A 75 -43.39 13.45 11.56
N LEU A 76 -42.74 14.60 11.67
CA LEU A 76 -42.84 15.67 10.68
C LEU A 76 -42.29 15.23 9.32
N VAL A 77 -43.15 15.25 8.29
CA VAL A 77 -42.76 15.20 6.88
C VAL A 77 -43.07 16.58 6.27
N PRO A 78 -42.07 17.31 5.76
CA PRO A 78 -42.32 18.58 5.07
C PRO A 78 -43.19 18.39 3.81
N ILE A 79 -44.27 19.16 3.69
CA ILE A 79 -45.12 19.24 2.48
C ILE A 79 -44.72 20.50 1.70
N ARG A 80 -44.46 20.36 0.39
CA ARG A 80 -44.27 21.52 -0.51
C ARG A 80 -45.44 21.63 -1.47
N ILE A 81 -46.15 22.76 -1.42
CA ILE A 81 -47.22 23.15 -2.35
C ILE A 81 -46.64 24.19 -3.31
N GLU A 82 -46.60 23.89 -4.62
CA GLU A 82 -46.31 24.90 -5.65
C GLU A 82 -47.58 25.17 -6.47
N ILE A 83 -48.19 26.35 -6.27
CA ILE A 83 -49.17 26.91 -7.19
C ILE A 83 -48.41 27.88 -8.09
N SER A 84 -48.00 27.42 -9.28
CA SER A 84 -47.47 28.35 -10.29
C SER A 84 -48.63 28.90 -11.12
N PRO A 85 -48.86 30.23 -11.15
CA PRO A 85 -49.82 30.81 -12.08
C PRO A 85 -49.31 30.55 -13.51
N ILE A 86 -50.10 29.88 -14.35
CA ILE A 86 -49.83 29.85 -15.79
C ILE A 86 -50.08 31.28 -16.28
N PRO A 87 -49.08 32.04 -16.75
CA PRO A 87 -49.33 33.38 -17.25
C PRO A 87 -50.26 33.26 -18.47
N GLN A 88 -51.34 34.06 -18.52
CA GLN A 88 -52.37 34.01 -19.57
C GLN A 88 -51.83 34.21 -21.00
N ARG A 89 -50.57 34.62 -21.18
CA ARG A 89 -49.89 34.72 -22.49
C ARG A 89 -49.20 33.43 -22.95
N VAL A 90 -49.17 32.37 -22.13
CA VAL A 90 -48.50 31.09 -22.43
C VAL A 90 -49.47 30.03 -22.97
N THR A 91 -50.78 30.21 -22.74
CA THR A 91 -51.85 29.31 -23.20
C THR A 91 -51.91 29.13 -24.72
N THR A 92 -51.44 30.10 -25.51
CA THR A 92 -51.41 30.01 -26.99
C THR A 92 -50.25 29.18 -27.53
N ILE A 93 -49.15 29.02 -26.77
CA ILE A 93 -48.02 28.16 -27.17
C ILE A 93 -48.27 26.72 -26.72
N LEU A 94 -48.96 26.55 -25.58
CA LEU A 94 -49.24 25.25 -24.96
C LEU A 94 -50.44 24.48 -25.53
N SER A 95 -51.32 25.15 -26.27
CA SER A 95 -52.50 24.53 -26.89
C SER A 95 -52.19 23.70 -28.13
N ASN A 96 -50.99 23.83 -28.73
CA ASN A 96 -50.67 23.22 -30.02
C ASN A 96 -49.84 21.93 -29.95
N SER A 97 -49.38 21.48 -28.77
CA SER A 97 -48.64 20.21 -28.64
C SER A 97 -48.62 19.68 -27.20
N SER A 98 -49.23 18.51 -26.98
CA SER A 98 -49.18 17.76 -25.72
C SER A 98 -47.74 17.39 -25.32
N MET A 99 -46.85 17.25 -26.30
CA MET A 99 -45.45 16.89 -26.10
C MET A 99 -44.68 17.97 -25.33
N TYR A 100 -44.80 19.25 -25.67
CA TYR A 100 -44.09 20.32 -24.95
C TYR A 100 -44.60 20.49 -23.52
N LEU A 101 -45.91 20.33 -23.30
CA LEU A 101 -46.48 20.36 -21.96
C LEU A 101 -45.95 19.21 -21.10
N ASN A 102 -45.89 17.99 -21.65
CA ASN A 102 -45.33 16.84 -20.95
C ASN A 102 -43.83 17.01 -20.66
N GLN A 103 -43.05 17.52 -21.62
CA GLN A 103 -41.63 17.82 -21.39
C GLN A 103 -41.42 18.85 -20.28
N TYR A 104 -42.21 19.91 -20.27
CA TYR A 104 -42.16 20.92 -19.21
C TYR A 104 -42.49 20.32 -17.85
N LYS A 105 -43.60 19.57 -17.75
CA LYS A 105 -44.02 18.89 -16.50
C LYS A 105 -42.93 17.95 -15.99
N ASN A 106 -42.33 17.15 -16.87
CA ASN A 106 -41.26 16.23 -16.50
C ASN A 106 -40.04 16.99 -15.96
N LYS A 107 -39.62 18.08 -16.62
CA LYS A 107 -38.48 18.90 -16.14
C LYS A 107 -38.76 19.51 -14.76
N ILE A 108 -39.94 20.10 -14.55
CA ILE A 108 -40.32 20.67 -13.25
C ILE A 108 -40.36 19.58 -12.17
N SER A 109 -40.92 18.41 -12.49
CA SER A 109 -40.95 17.26 -11.57
C SER A 109 -39.54 16.79 -11.18
N SER A 110 -38.63 16.66 -12.14
CA SER A 110 -37.24 16.27 -11.86
C SER A 110 -36.53 17.28 -10.97
N ILE A 111 -36.70 18.58 -11.24
CA ILE A 111 -36.09 19.63 -10.40
C ILE A 111 -36.66 19.61 -8.98
N GLY A 112 -37.98 19.42 -8.83
CA GLY A 112 -38.61 19.28 -7.52
C GLY A 112 -38.03 18.11 -6.73
N SER A 113 -37.84 16.96 -7.38
CA SER A 113 -37.18 15.79 -6.78
C SER A 113 -35.74 16.08 -6.36
N PHE A 114 -34.95 16.70 -7.25
CA PHE A 114 -33.55 17.04 -6.96
C PHE A 114 -33.43 18.02 -5.79
N TYR A 115 -34.25 19.07 -5.78
CA TYR A 115 -34.27 20.06 -4.71
C TYR A 115 -34.60 19.41 -3.36
N TRP A 116 -35.59 18.53 -3.35
CA TRP A 116 -36.00 17.79 -2.16
C TRP A 116 -34.89 16.90 -1.61
N GLU A 117 -34.23 16.12 -2.46
CA GLU A 117 -33.11 15.29 -2.04
C GLU A 117 -31.99 16.13 -1.42
N ILE A 118 -31.69 17.29 -2.01
CA ILE A 118 -30.68 18.21 -1.47
C ILE A 118 -31.11 18.78 -0.11
N GLU A 119 -32.38 19.15 0.05
CA GLU A 119 -32.89 19.64 1.34
C GLU A 119 -32.73 18.58 2.44
N GLN A 120 -33.03 17.32 2.13
CA GLN A 120 -32.85 16.21 3.06
C GLN A 120 -31.36 16.02 3.44
N MET A 121 -30.45 16.13 2.49
CA MET A 121 -29.01 16.10 2.76
C MET A 121 -28.58 17.23 3.70
N ILE A 122 -29.06 18.46 3.45
CA ILE A 122 -28.73 19.64 4.27
C ILE A 122 -29.22 19.43 5.71
N ILE A 123 -30.46 18.97 5.90
CA ILE A 123 -31.03 18.71 7.24
C ILE A 123 -30.19 17.65 7.99
N GLN A 124 -29.82 16.57 7.31
CA GLN A 124 -28.99 15.51 7.91
C GLN A 124 -27.61 16.02 8.32
N LEU A 125 -26.94 16.80 7.45
CA LEU A 125 -25.64 17.39 7.73
C LEU A 125 -25.70 18.43 8.86
N GLN A 126 -26.75 19.25 8.92
CA GLN A 126 -26.96 20.20 10.01
C GLN A 126 -27.18 19.50 11.35
N SER A 127 -27.97 18.43 11.36
CA SER A 127 -28.17 17.58 12.55
C SER A 127 -26.85 16.95 13.00
N PHE A 128 -26.07 16.43 12.06
CA PHE A 128 -24.74 15.89 12.34
C PHE A 128 -23.78 16.96 12.88
N ASN A 129 -23.72 18.15 12.29
CA ASN A 129 -22.87 19.24 12.79
C ASN A 129 -23.27 19.68 14.20
N LYS A 130 -24.57 19.71 14.51
CA LYS A 130 -25.07 19.97 15.85
C LYS A 130 -24.58 18.90 16.84
N PHE A 131 -24.67 17.62 16.48
CA PHE A 131 -24.16 16.52 17.28
C PHE A 131 -22.65 16.62 17.55
N LEU A 132 -21.85 16.98 16.54
CA LEU A 132 -20.41 17.21 16.71
C LEU A 132 -20.11 18.33 17.72
N ASN A 133 -20.90 19.40 17.71
CA ASN A 133 -20.73 20.55 18.60
C ASN A 133 -21.25 20.32 20.03
N ASP A 134 -22.31 19.54 20.20
CA ASP A 134 -22.88 19.24 21.52
C ASP A 134 -21.95 18.30 22.32
N ASN A 135 -21.32 17.33 21.66
CA ASN A 135 -20.34 16.44 22.30
C ASN A 135 -19.07 17.16 22.79
N ASN A 136 -18.81 18.39 22.34
CA ASN A 136 -17.67 19.20 22.82
C ASN A 136 -17.92 19.84 24.21
N LYS A 137 -19.13 19.77 24.76
CA LYS A 137 -19.49 20.52 25.99
C LYS A 137 -19.34 19.72 27.29
N ASP A 138 -19.12 18.42 27.25
CA ASP A 138 -18.99 17.61 28.47
C ASP A 138 -17.60 17.80 29.11
N GLN A 139 -17.51 18.64 30.13
CA GLN A 139 -16.26 19.10 30.77
C GLN A 139 -15.40 18.02 31.47
N GLN A 140 -15.81 16.75 31.48
CA GLN A 140 -15.18 15.71 32.32
C GLN A 140 -13.96 14.99 31.69
N GLN A 141 -13.54 15.34 30.46
CA GLN A 141 -12.37 14.70 29.82
C GLN A 141 -11.42 15.69 29.11
N GLN A 142 -11.11 16.83 29.72
CA GLN A 142 -10.38 17.93 29.08
C GLN A 142 -9.08 17.55 28.34
N GLN A 143 -8.26 16.63 28.87
CA GLN A 143 -7.01 16.23 28.19
C GLN A 143 -7.22 15.33 26.97
N GLN A 144 -8.12 14.34 27.05
CA GLN A 144 -8.43 13.47 25.90
C GLN A 144 -9.25 14.23 24.84
N GLN A 145 -10.07 15.18 25.27
CA GLN A 145 -10.86 16.05 24.38
C GLN A 145 -9.98 17.01 23.59
N GLN A 146 -8.95 17.62 24.20
CA GLN A 146 -8.00 18.47 23.46
C GLN A 146 -7.32 17.71 22.30
N GLN A 147 -6.95 16.44 22.52
CA GLN A 147 -6.37 15.61 21.46
C GLN A 147 -7.38 15.24 20.37
N GLN A 148 -8.67 15.12 20.72
CA GLN A 148 -9.73 14.81 19.76
C GLN A 148 -10.25 16.06 18.99
N GLN A 149 -9.87 17.27 19.41
CA GLN A 149 -10.37 18.50 18.82
C GLN A 149 -9.97 18.67 17.34
N ILE A 150 -8.76 18.21 16.96
CA ILE A 150 -8.28 18.31 15.58
C ILE A 150 -9.21 17.59 14.60
N TYR A 151 -9.68 16.39 14.95
CA TYR A 151 -10.56 15.60 14.12
C TYR A 151 -11.94 16.26 13.98
N LEU A 152 -12.49 16.76 15.09
CA LEU A 152 -13.81 17.38 15.13
C LEU A 152 -13.82 18.72 14.38
N ASN A 153 -12.75 19.50 14.46
CA ASN A 153 -12.61 20.76 13.72
C ASN A 153 -12.57 20.53 12.21
N GLU A 154 -11.73 19.60 11.74
CA GLU A 154 -11.63 19.27 10.31
C GLU A 154 -12.93 18.64 9.80
N LEU A 155 -13.59 17.79 10.58
CA LEU A 155 -14.87 17.20 10.23
C LEU A 155 -15.99 18.26 10.16
N SER A 156 -16.08 19.14 11.15
CA SER A 156 -17.07 20.23 11.17
C SER A 156 -16.88 21.19 10.00
N LYS A 157 -15.63 21.54 9.67
CA LYS A 157 -15.28 22.31 8.47
C LYS A 157 -15.75 21.60 7.18
N GLY A 158 -15.50 20.30 7.04
CA GLY A 158 -15.97 19.51 5.90
C GLY A 158 -17.49 19.47 5.78
N VAL A 159 -18.21 19.39 6.90
CA VAL A 159 -19.68 19.45 6.93
C VAL A 159 -20.18 20.82 6.46
N ASP A 160 -19.58 21.92 6.94
CA ASP A 160 -19.96 23.28 6.55
C ASP A 160 -19.69 23.55 5.06
N GLU A 161 -18.56 23.09 4.54
CA GLU A 161 -18.22 23.16 3.11
C GLU A 161 -19.24 22.41 2.25
N GLN A 162 -19.64 21.20 2.67
CA GLN A 162 -20.65 20.41 1.97
C GLN A 162 -22.03 21.09 2.00
N ILE A 163 -22.47 21.60 3.16
CA ILE A 163 -23.74 22.33 3.27
C ILE A 163 -23.72 23.56 2.35
N LYS A 164 -22.62 24.32 2.33
CA LYS A 164 -22.47 25.48 1.44
C LYS A 164 -22.55 25.08 -0.03
N PHE A 165 -21.93 23.96 -0.41
CA PHE A 165 -22.01 23.44 -1.77
C PHE A 165 -23.45 23.05 -2.14
N LEU A 166 -24.14 22.29 -1.28
CA LEU A 166 -25.52 21.87 -1.49
C LEU A 166 -26.48 23.06 -1.64
N LYS A 167 -26.31 24.12 -0.83
CA LYS A 167 -27.08 25.38 -0.96
C LYS A 167 -26.84 26.06 -2.31
N ASN A 168 -25.60 26.09 -2.82
CA ASN A 168 -25.33 26.62 -4.16
C ASN A 168 -26.03 25.82 -5.27
N VAL A 169 -26.14 24.49 -5.10
CA VAL A 169 -26.89 23.63 -6.03
C VAL A 169 -28.39 23.96 -5.98
N GLN A 170 -28.96 24.12 -4.78
CA GLN A 170 -30.36 24.57 -4.61
C GLN A 170 -30.62 25.92 -5.26
N ASP A 171 -29.71 26.88 -5.09
CA ASP A 171 -29.82 28.21 -5.72
C ASP A 171 -29.80 28.13 -7.25
N SER A 172 -28.95 27.27 -7.81
CA SER A 172 -28.86 27.04 -9.26
C SER A 172 -30.15 26.42 -9.82
N LEU A 173 -30.71 25.42 -9.12
CA LEU A 173 -32.02 24.83 -9.48
C LEU A 173 -33.16 25.85 -9.39
N THR A 174 -33.16 26.67 -8.34
CA THR A 174 -34.16 27.73 -8.13
C THR A 174 -34.11 28.78 -9.25
N LYS A 175 -32.91 29.26 -9.61
CA LYS A 175 -32.71 30.18 -10.74
C LYS A 175 -33.16 29.57 -12.07
N PHE A 176 -32.98 28.27 -12.26
CA PHE A 176 -33.43 27.58 -13.47
C PHE A 176 -34.97 27.54 -13.58
N ILE A 177 -35.68 27.20 -12.49
CA ILE A 177 -37.15 27.20 -12.46
C ILE A 177 -37.72 28.61 -12.65
N GLN A 178 -37.03 29.64 -12.15
CA GLN A 178 -37.45 31.05 -12.31
C GLN A 178 -37.30 31.57 -13.75
N SER A 179 -36.68 30.80 -14.66
CA SER A 179 -36.53 31.20 -16.05
C SER A 179 -37.82 31.04 -16.87
N SER A 180 -37.90 31.70 -18.03
CA SER A 180 -39.08 31.60 -18.89
C SER A 180 -39.35 30.14 -19.31
N MET A 181 -40.61 29.77 -19.54
CA MET A 181 -40.96 28.42 -20.00
C MET A 181 -40.17 28.01 -21.27
N LYS A 182 -39.94 28.96 -22.18
CA LYS A 182 -39.10 28.77 -23.37
C LYS A 182 -37.66 28.38 -22.99
N ASN A 183 -37.09 29.01 -21.97
CA ASN A 183 -35.75 28.67 -21.48
C ASN A 183 -35.72 27.29 -20.81
N ILE A 184 -36.71 26.97 -19.97
CA ILE A 184 -36.82 25.66 -19.31
C ILE A 184 -36.93 24.54 -20.35
N LEU A 185 -37.75 24.72 -21.40
CA LEU A 185 -37.91 23.76 -22.48
C LEU A 185 -36.63 23.62 -23.30
N ASN A 186 -35.95 24.72 -23.65
CA ASN A 186 -34.80 24.71 -24.55
C ASN A 186 -33.46 24.36 -23.87
N LYS A 187 -33.33 24.49 -22.55
CA LYS A 187 -32.10 24.20 -21.80
C LYS A 187 -32.21 22.89 -21.01
N ASN A 188 -31.08 22.21 -20.83
CA ASN A 188 -31.00 21.08 -19.91
C ASN A 188 -31.06 21.56 -18.46
N ILE A 189 -31.60 20.73 -17.56
CA ILE A 189 -31.53 20.97 -16.12
C ILE A 189 -30.03 21.04 -15.74
N PRO A 190 -29.59 21.96 -14.87
CA PRO A 190 -28.18 22.15 -14.56
C PRO A 190 -27.48 20.93 -13.96
N TYR A 191 -28.25 19.98 -13.42
CA TYR A 191 -27.78 18.76 -12.78
C TYR A 191 -28.55 17.55 -13.29
N THR A 192 -27.90 16.40 -13.24
CA THR A 192 -28.49 15.11 -13.62
C THR A 192 -28.77 14.27 -12.36
N GLU A 193 -29.57 13.22 -12.50
CA GLU A 193 -29.81 12.25 -11.42
C GLU A 193 -28.50 11.62 -10.92
N ALA A 194 -27.56 11.33 -11.83
CA ALA A 194 -26.22 10.84 -11.47
C ALA A 194 -25.46 11.85 -10.60
N THR A 195 -25.57 13.15 -10.89
CA THR A 195 -24.96 14.20 -10.06
C THR A 195 -25.59 14.24 -8.66
N ILE A 196 -26.92 14.20 -8.56
CA ILE A 196 -27.62 14.21 -7.26
C ILE A 196 -27.27 12.96 -6.45
N PHE A 197 -27.18 11.80 -7.09
CA PHE A 197 -26.73 10.56 -6.46
C PHE A 197 -25.32 10.68 -5.87
N GLN A 198 -24.37 11.29 -6.60
CA GLN A 198 -23.02 11.52 -6.09
C GLN A 198 -23.01 12.48 -4.89
N LEU A 199 -23.81 13.55 -4.92
CA LEU A 199 -23.94 14.47 -3.77
C LEU A 199 -24.51 13.77 -2.54
N LYS A 200 -25.48 12.88 -2.74
CA LYS A 200 -26.04 12.03 -1.68
C LYS A 200 -25.00 11.10 -1.10
N LEU A 201 -24.21 10.44 -1.95
CA LEU A 201 -23.11 9.58 -1.52
C LEU A 201 -22.07 10.36 -0.71
N SER A 202 -21.62 11.52 -1.18
CA SER A 202 -20.67 12.37 -0.44
C SER A 202 -21.21 12.83 0.91
N SER A 203 -22.49 13.21 0.98
CA SER A 203 -23.13 13.63 2.24
C SER A 203 -23.25 12.47 3.24
N GLN A 204 -23.59 11.27 2.75
CA GLN A 204 -23.62 10.04 3.55
C GLN A 204 -22.23 9.62 4.03
N GLN A 205 -21.19 9.82 3.21
CA GLN A 205 -19.79 9.54 3.58
C GLN A 205 -19.27 10.50 4.66
N ILE A 206 -19.60 11.78 4.59
CA ILE A 206 -19.26 12.76 5.64
C ILE A 206 -19.84 12.35 6.99
N ILE A 207 -21.09 11.89 7.00
CA ILE A 207 -21.76 11.42 8.22
C ILE A 207 -21.23 10.05 8.68
N GLY A 208 -20.67 9.26 7.76
CA GLY A 208 -20.25 7.88 8.01
C GLY A 208 -21.39 6.86 7.96
N SER A 209 -22.53 7.21 7.32
CA SER A 209 -23.67 6.30 7.15
C SER A 209 -23.50 5.31 5.99
N THR A 210 -22.43 5.46 5.20
CA THR A 210 -22.02 4.55 4.12
C THR A 210 -20.50 4.41 4.14
N PHE A 211 -19.96 3.43 3.41
CA PHE A 211 -18.52 3.23 3.36
C PHE A 211 -17.84 4.14 2.31
N THR A 212 -16.55 4.37 2.52
CA THR A 212 -15.64 5.00 1.55
C THR A 212 -14.67 3.96 1.03
N GLU A 213 -14.62 3.77 -0.29
CA GLU A 213 -13.57 2.98 -0.96
C GLU A 213 -12.27 3.77 -0.99
N THR A 214 -11.15 3.10 -0.73
CA THR A 214 -9.80 3.67 -0.68
C THR A 214 -8.81 2.70 -1.33
N ASP A 215 -7.58 3.15 -1.54
CA ASP A 215 -6.47 2.32 -2.01
C ASP A 215 -6.14 1.14 -1.07
N LYS A 216 -6.26 1.31 0.26
CA LYS A 216 -5.95 0.25 1.24
C LYS A 216 -7.14 -0.68 1.52
N GLY A 217 -8.38 -0.27 1.23
CA GLY A 217 -9.60 -1.05 1.50
C GLY A 217 -10.87 -0.22 1.65
N ARG A 218 -11.76 -0.61 2.57
CA ARG A 218 -13.03 0.09 2.84
C ARG A 218 -13.04 0.71 4.22
N TRP A 219 -13.43 1.98 4.30
CA TRP A 219 -13.64 2.70 5.55
C TRP A 219 -15.13 2.81 5.89
N ILE A 220 -15.49 2.53 7.13
CA ILE A 220 -16.83 2.72 7.70
C ILE A 220 -16.70 3.77 8.80
N GLY A 221 -17.03 5.02 8.48
CA GLY A 221 -16.93 6.15 9.38
C GLY A 221 -16.95 7.47 8.59
N PRO A 222 -16.84 8.62 9.28
CA PRO A 222 -16.82 9.93 8.64
C PRO A 222 -15.65 10.07 7.65
N THR A 223 -15.93 10.73 6.52
CA THR A 223 -14.97 10.97 5.45
C THR A 223 -15.15 12.39 4.91
N VAL A 224 -14.06 13.14 4.82
CA VAL A 224 -14.06 14.47 4.17
C VAL A 224 -13.14 14.40 2.96
N ASN A 225 -13.61 14.82 1.78
CA ASN A 225 -12.82 14.83 0.54
C ASN A 225 -12.14 13.49 0.21
N ASN A 226 -12.88 12.38 0.33
CA ASN A 226 -12.38 10.99 0.17
C ASN A 226 -11.31 10.55 1.17
N LYS A 227 -11.08 11.33 2.24
CA LYS A 227 -10.12 10.99 3.29
C LYS A 227 -10.84 10.62 4.59
N PRO A 228 -10.72 9.37 5.06
CA PRO A 228 -11.19 8.93 6.37
C PRO A 228 -10.74 9.85 7.50
N ILE A 229 -11.67 10.19 8.41
CA ILE A 229 -11.40 11.04 9.57
C ILE A 229 -12.22 10.60 10.80
N TYR A 230 -11.72 10.95 11.99
CA TYR A 230 -12.34 10.64 13.28
C TYR A 230 -12.47 9.13 13.51
N LYS A 231 -13.46 8.67 14.29
CA LYS A 231 -13.62 7.27 14.65
C LYS A 231 -14.28 6.49 13.51
N GLY A 232 -13.75 5.32 13.20
CA GLY A 232 -14.35 4.39 12.26
C GLY A 232 -13.63 3.06 12.18
N ILE A 233 -14.04 2.25 11.22
CA ILE A 233 -13.52 0.91 10.98
C ILE A 233 -12.94 0.82 9.57
N TYR A 234 -11.67 0.46 9.48
CA TYR A 234 -11.01 0.10 8.23
C TYR A 234 -11.07 -1.41 8.04
N LYS A 235 -11.55 -1.86 6.88
CA LYS A 235 -11.44 -3.24 6.41
C LYS A 235 -10.43 -3.27 5.27
N TYR A 236 -9.24 -3.77 5.53
CA TYR A 236 -8.14 -3.80 4.57
C TYR A 236 -8.31 -4.93 3.55
N LYS A 237 -7.64 -4.80 2.41
CA LYS A 237 -7.64 -5.82 1.33
C LYS A 237 -7.06 -7.16 1.75
N ASP A 238 -6.11 -7.18 2.68
CA ASP A 238 -5.52 -8.39 3.28
C ASP A 238 -6.44 -9.07 4.32
N ALA A 239 -7.65 -8.54 4.52
CA ALA A 239 -8.64 -8.91 5.53
C ALA A 239 -8.28 -8.51 6.98
N SER A 240 -7.23 -7.73 7.20
CA SER A 240 -6.99 -7.08 8.49
C SER A 240 -8.07 -6.03 8.78
N LYS A 241 -8.31 -5.74 10.06
CA LYS A 241 -9.31 -4.77 10.53
C LYS A 241 -8.68 -3.75 11.46
N TYR A 242 -8.85 -2.46 11.18
CA TYR A 242 -8.54 -1.39 12.13
C TYR A 242 -9.83 -0.78 12.67
N GLU A 243 -9.89 -0.53 13.97
CA GLU A 243 -10.98 0.17 14.64
C GLU A 243 -10.39 1.26 15.53
N GLY A 244 -10.63 2.53 15.20
CA GLY A 244 -10.01 3.63 15.92
C GLY A 244 -10.15 4.97 15.23
N LEU A 245 -9.32 5.91 15.69
CA LEU A 245 -9.23 7.25 15.14
C LEU A 245 -8.39 7.27 13.85
N CYS A 246 -8.83 8.05 12.87
CA CYS A 246 -8.14 8.32 11.62
C CYS A 246 -8.03 9.82 11.39
N LEU A 247 -6.93 10.26 10.79
CA LEU A 247 -6.73 11.64 10.37
C LEU A 247 -6.12 11.63 8.97
N ASP A 248 -6.69 12.39 8.04
CA ASP A 248 -6.23 12.49 6.64
C ASP A 248 -6.04 11.12 5.95
N GLY A 249 -6.89 10.13 6.25
CA GLY A 249 -6.82 8.79 5.69
C GLY A 249 -5.75 7.86 6.28
N LYS A 250 -5.11 8.26 7.39
CA LYS A 250 -4.12 7.47 8.12
C LYS A 250 -4.60 7.16 9.54
N ARG A 251 -4.22 6.00 10.07
CA ARG A 251 -4.45 5.65 11.49
C ARG A 251 -3.72 6.68 12.37
N HIS A 252 -4.44 7.27 13.32
CA HIS A 252 -3.88 8.33 14.16
C HIS A 252 -4.63 8.39 15.50
N GLY A 253 -3.93 8.59 16.61
CA GLY A 253 -4.52 8.53 17.95
C GLY A 253 -4.82 7.09 18.37
N ASN A 254 -5.82 6.88 19.21
CA ASN A 254 -6.11 5.54 19.74
C ASN A 254 -6.85 4.68 18.72
N GLY A 255 -6.41 3.43 18.58
CA GLY A 255 -7.07 2.43 17.75
C GLY A 255 -6.47 1.04 17.91
N LYS A 256 -7.23 0.05 17.45
CA LYS A 256 -6.86 -1.36 17.47
C LYS A 256 -6.79 -1.90 16.04
N LEU A 257 -5.62 -2.37 15.65
CA LEU A 257 -5.42 -3.15 14.44
C LEU A 257 -5.44 -4.63 14.79
N THR A 258 -6.25 -5.40 14.10
CA THR A 258 -6.29 -6.86 14.17
C THR A 258 -5.86 -7.40 12.81
N TYR A 259 -4.86 -8.27 12.81
CA TYR A 259 -4.31 -8.85 11.59
C TYR A 259 -5.05 -10.12 11.22
N ARG A 260 -5.02 -10.46 9.93
CA ARG A 260 -5.38 -11.81 9.49
C ARG A 260 -4.33 -12.82 9.99
N ASP A 261 -4.79 -14.03 10.27
CA ASP A 261 -3.92 -15.19 10.46
C ASP A 261 -2.96 -15.34 9.28
N GLY A 262 -1.70 -15.67 9.57
CA GLY A 262 -0.67 -15.85 8.55
C GLY A 262 0.12 -14.59 8.17
N ASN A 263 -0.12 -13.43 8.79
CA ASN A 263 0.74 -12.26 8.57
C ASN A 263 2.22 -12.55 8.96
N ILE A 264 3.12 -11.90 8.23
CA ILE A 264 4.57 -12.10 8.27
C ILE A 264 5.15 -11.73 9.64
N ASP A 265 4.57 -10.70 10.28
CA ASP A 265 5.01 -10.20 11.58
C ASP A 265 4.56 -11.09 12.76
N GLN A 266 3.80 -12.15 12.49
CA GLN A 266 3.23 -13.08 13.49
C GLN A 266 2.41 -12.36 14.58
N LEU A 267 1.75 -11.26 14.22
CA LEU A 267 0.93 -10.47 15.13
C LEU A 267 -0.52 -10.91 15.09
N ILE A 268 -1.20 -10.88 16.23
CA ILE A 268 -2.67 -11.00 16.30
C ILE A 268 -3.26 -9.59 16.27
N SER A 269 -2.78 -8.70 17.14
CA SER A 269 -3.30 -7.34 17.22
C SER A 269 -2.32 -6.35 17.82
N ILE A 270 -2.50 -5.07 17.48
CA ILE A 270 -1.87 -3.92 18.13
C ILE A 270 -2.98 -2.99 18.61
N ASP A 271 -3.01 -2.71 19.90
CA ASP A 271 -4.03 -1.91 20.58
C ASP A 271 -3.36 -0.74 21.29
N GLY A 272 -3.61 0.49 20.85
CA GLY A 272 -2.97 1.66 21.44
C GLY A 272 -2.90 2.87 20.53
N LYS A 273 -1.83 3.65 20.68
CA LYS A 273 -1.64 4.91 19.97
C LYS A 273 -1.00 4.70 18.60
N TRP A 274 -1.51 5.41 17.61
CA TRP A 274 -1.01 5.49 16.24
C TRP A 274 -0.62 6.92 15.91
N ASP A 275 0.38 7.08 15.06
CA ASP A 275 0.79 8.36 14.50
C ASP A 275 1.11 8.18 13.02
N ASN A 276 0.25 8.72 12.14
CA ASN A 276 0.43 8.66 10.68
C ASN A 276 0.69 7.24 10.13
N ASP A 277 -0.16 6.27 10.52
CA ASP A 277 -0.04 4.83 10.23
C ASP A 277 1.07 4.07 10.98
N GLU A 278 1.94 4.74 11.73
CA GLU A 278 2.96 4.10 12.56
C GLU A 278 2.44 3.81 13.98
N VAL A 279 2.92 2.72 14.58
CA VAL A 279 2.66 2.42 15.99
C VAL A 279 3.40 3.42 16.87
N SER A 280 2.69 3.96 17.87
CA SER A 280 3.19 4.89 18.87
C SER A 280 2.96 4.31 20.28
N PHE A 281 3.23 5.09 21.32
CA PHE A 281 3.07 4.68 22.70
C PHE A 281 2.00 5.55 23.43
N PRO A 282 1.25 4.98 24.38
CA PRO A 282 1.30 3.58 24.82
C PRO A 282 0.57 2.63 23.84
N SER A 283 1.09 1.41 23.69
CA SER A 283 0.47 0.36 22.88
C SER A 283 0.72 -1.04 23.46
N THR A 284 -0.20 -1.95 23.20
CA THR A 284 -0.13 -3.36 23.57
C THR A 284 -0.19 -4.22 22.32
N ILE A 285 0.82 -5.07 22.11
CA ILE A 285 0.91 -6.01 21.00
C ILE A 285 0.65 -7.42 21.51
N ILE A 286 -0.17 -8.16 20.78
CA ILE A 286 -0.43 -9.59 21.03
C ILE A 286 0.14 -10.38 19.85
N TYR A 287 1.00 -11.36 20.13
CA TYR A 287 1.61 -12.24 19.13
C TYR A 287 0.83 -13.54 18.95
N LYS A 288 1.13 -14.30 17.89
CA LYS A 288 0.50 -15.61 17.60
C LYS A 288 0.64 -16.64 18.72
N ASP A 289 1.76 -16.62 19.44
CA ASP A 289 1.99 -17.46 20.62
C ASP A 289 1.22 -16.99 21.87
N LYS A 290 0.39 -15.94 21.71
CA LYS A 290 -0.37 -15.25 22.75
C LYS A 290 0.48 -14.49 23.77
N SER A 291 1.79 -14.34 23.51
CA SER A 291 2.61 -13.43 24.29
C SER A 291 2.17 -11.98 24.05
N GLU A 292 2.39 -11.15 25.06
CA GLU A 292 2.03 -9.74 25.05
C GLU A 292 3.28 -8.88 25.22
N CYS A 293 3.41 -7.84 24.40
CA CYS A 293 4.43 -6.80 24.55
C CYS A 293 3.74 -5.46 24.78
N LYS A 294 4.16 -4.73 25.82
CA LYS A 294 3.70 -3.37 26.10
C LYS A 294 4.77 -2.37 25.72
N ILE A 295 4.42 -1.44 24.85
CA ILE A 295 5.20 -0.26 24.53
C ILE A 295 4.70 0.86 25.43
N LEU A 296 5.55 1.33 26.34
CA LEU A 296 5.20 2.32 27.36
C LEU A 296 5.83 3.69 27.07
N ASP A 297 6.95 3.71 26.36
CA ASP A 297 7.78 4.88 26.12
C ASP A 297 8.52 4.78 24.78
N LEU A 298 9.32 5.81 24.47
CA LEU A 298 10.11 5.87 23.25
C LEU A 298 11.17 4.76 23.16
N LYS A 299 11.72 4.32 24.30
CA LYS A 299 12.77 3.30 24.34
C LYS A 299 12.21 1.92 23.97
N SER A 300 11.15 1.50 24.64
CA SER A 300 10.43 0.25 24.36
C SER A 300 9.86 0.23 22.93
N LEU A 301 9.47 1.39 22.37
CA LEU A 301 9.08 1.50 20.96
C LEU A 301 10.26 1.21 20.03
N GLY A 302 11.44 1.77 20.33
CA GLY A 302 12.66 1.53 19.56
C GLY A 302 13.08 0.05 19.58
N GLU A 303 13.12 -0.55 20.77
CA GLU A 303 13.46 -1.97 20.95
C GLU A 303 12.47 -2.90 20.19
N TRP A 304 11.18 -2.58 20.23
CA TRP A 304 10.16 -3.34 19.51
C TRP A 304 10.29 -3.20 17.98
N LYS A 305 10.50 -1.98 17.48
CA LYS A 305 10.74 -1.74 16.05
C LYS A 305 11.99 -2.46 15.55
N GLU A 306 13.07 -2.44 16.35
CA GLU A 306 14.28 -3.18 16.05
C GLU A 306 14.01 -4.67 15.96
N ARG A 307 13.34 -5.26 16.97
CA ARG A 307 12.97 -6.69 16.96
C ARG A 307 12.12 -7.08 15.75
N LEU A 308 11.12 -6.27 15.39
CA LEU A 308 10.31 -6.51 14.20
C LEU A 308 11.15 -6.49 12.92
N ASN A 309 12.05 -5.52 12.78
CA ASN A 309 12.94 -5.45 11.64
C ASN A 309 13.83 -6.70 11.51
N LYS A 310 14.38 -7.20 12.63
CA LYS A 310 15.15 -8.47 12.65
C LYS A 310 14.32 -9.66 12.17
N ILE A 311 13.06 -9.75 12.59
CA ILE A 311 12.14 -10.81 12.14
C ILE A 311 11.89 -10.70 10.64
N LYS A 312 11.63 -9.50 10.11
CA LYS A 312 11.41 -9.27 8.68
C LYS A 312 12.64 -9.64 7.86
N ILE A 313 13.83 -9.15 8.23
CA ILE A 313 15.11 -9.51 7.58
C ILE A 313 15.35 -11.01 7.68
N SER A 314 15.01 -11.66 8.80
CA SER A 314 15.17 -13.10 8.89
C SER A 314 14.21 -13.88 8.01
N ASN A 315 12.98 -13.42 7.88
CA ASN A 315 11.97 -14.03 7.02
C ASN A 315 12.15 -13.65 5.54
N SER A 316 12.99 -12.65 5.24
CA SER A 316 13.29 -12.23 3.87
C SER A 316 14.14 -13.26 3.13
N LEU A 317 14.85 -14.14 3.85
CA LEU A 317 15.72 -15.15 3.24
C LEU A 317 15.28 -16.56 3.63
N GLN A 318 14.90 -17.37 2.64
CA GLN A 318 14.79 -18.81 2.79
C GLN A 318 15.92 -19.47 2.01
N PHE A 319 16.55 -20.51 2.56
CA PHE A 319 17.56 -21.25 1.83
C PHE A 319 17.38 -22.75 1.98
N SER A 320 17.81 -23.50 0.97
CA SER A 320 17.61 -24.94 0.89
C SER A 320 18.77 -25.62 0.17
N ASN A 321 19.11 -26.82 0.62
CA ASN A 321 20.14 -27.64 0.02
C ASN A 321 19.51 -28.60 -1.00
N PHE A 322 19.86 -28.42 -2.27
CA PHE A 322 19.40 -29.20 -3.43
C PHE A 322 20.49 -30.14 -3.98
N SER A 323 21.58 -30.35 -3.23
CA SER A 323 22.66 -31.24 -3.64
C SER A 323 22.12 -32.65 -3.89
N LYS A 324 22.42 -33.22 -5.05
CA LYS A 324 22.08 -34.61 -5.40
C LYS A 324 23.22 -35.54 -5.00
N GLU A 325 22.90 -36.81 -4.72
CA GLU A 325 23.88 -37.85 -4.43
C GLU A 325 24.80 -38.11 -5.64
N SER A 326 25.88 -37.33 -5.79
CA SER A 326 27.25 -37.85 -5.89
C SER A 326 28.31 -36.76 -6.03
N ASP A 327 28.06 -35.63 -6.71
CA ASP A 327 29.15 -34.63 -6.96
C ASP A 327 28.71 -33.16 -7.09
N GLU A 328 27.40 -32.88 -7.15
CA GLU A 328 26.87 -31.53 -7.40
C GLU A 328 26.28 -30.92 -6.13
N PHE A 329 26.92 -29.87 -5.61
CA PHE A 329 26.46 -29.17 -4.43
C PHE A 329 25.74 -27.88 -4.82
N VAL A 330 24.41 -27.87 -4.68
CA VAL A 330 23.56 -26.74 -5.08
C VAL A 330 22.77 -26.24 -3.88
N PHE A 331 22.94 -24.96 -3.56
CA PHE A 331 22.22 -24.27 -2.51
C PHE A 331 21.37 -23.18 -3.14
N LYS A 332 20.06 -23.18 -2.88
CA LYS A 332 19.15 -22.16 -3.38
C LYS A 332 18.75 -21.21 -2.27
N TYR A 333 18.75 -19.92 -2.57
CA TYR A 333 18.40 -18.82 -1.68
C TYR A 333 17.28 -18.04 -2.32
N PHE A 334 16.16 -17.95 -1.63
CA PHE A 334 15.00 -17.16 -2.02
C PHE A 334 15.00 -15.87 -1.18
N VAL A 335 15.14 -14.74 -1.85
CA VAL A 335 15.17 -13.40 -1.24
C VAL A 335 13.86 -12.70 -1.53
N ASN A 336 13.03 -12.49 -0.50
CA ASN A 336 11.87 -11.62 -0.55
C ASN A 336 12.31 -10.18 -0.26
N VAL A 337 12.43 -9.37 -1.31
CA VAL A 337 12.96 -8.01 -1.20
C VAL A 337 12.01 -7.06 -0.47
N ASP A 338 10.71 -7.37 -0.46
CA ASP A 338 9.68 -6.52 0.17
C ASP A 338 9.80 -6.52 1.70
N LEU A 339 10.54 -7.48 2.27
CA LEU A 339 10.82 -7.59 3.70
C LEU A 339 12.15 -6.96 4.12
N ILE A 340 12.95 -6.44 3.18
CA ILE A 340 14.24 -5.83 3.46
C ILE A 340 14.10 -4.31 3.42
N GLU A 341 14.11 -3.67 4.59
CA GLU A 341 13.93 -2.23 4.70
C GLU A 341 15.22 -1.41 4.50
N ASP A 342 16.39 -2.06 4.52
CA ASP A 342 17.71 -1.44 4.40
C ASP A 342 17.88 -0.66 3.09
N ASP A 343 18.21 0.63 3.19
CA ASP A 343 18.34 1.51 2.03
C ASP A 343 19.51 1.12 1.11
N SER A 344 20.65 0.67 1.66
CA SER A 344 21.80 0.23 0.87
C SER A 344 21.45 -0.98 0.01
N PHE A 345 20.74 -1.95 0.59
CA PHE A 345 20.24 -3.11 -0.13
C PHE A 345 19.18 -2.74 -1.17
N LYS A 346 18.23 -1.86 -0.83
CA LYS A 346 17.21 -1.39 -1.78
C LYS A 346 17.85 -0.71 -2.99
N ASP A 347 18.87 0.12 -2.77
CA ASP A 347 19.60 0.77 -3.86
C ASP A 347 20.40 -0.23 -4.70
N PHE A 348 21.06 -1.20 -4.06
CA PHE A 348 21.70 -2.33 -4.76
C PHE A 348 20.70 -3.09 -5.65
N TYR A 349 19.57 -3.53 -5.08
CA TYR A 349 18.52 -4.24 -5.79
C TYR A 349 17.95 -3.44 -6.96
N ARG A 350 17.62 -2.15 -6.75
CA ARG A 350 17.11 -1.27 -7.82
C ARG A 350 18.06 -1.18 -9.00
N ASN A 351 19.38 -1.04 -8.73
CA ASN A 351 20.38 -1.02 -9.79
C ASN A 351 20.38 -2.34 -10.58
N LEU A 352 20.32 -3.48 -9.89
CA LEU A 352 20.31 -4.78 -10.57
C LEU A 352 19.04 -5.03 -11.39
N VAL A 353 17.86 -4.64 -10.89
CA VAL A 353 16.59 -4.73 -11.65
C VAL A 353 16.67 -3.92 -12.93
N LEU A 354 17.24 -2.70 -12.86
CA LEU A 354 17.45 -1.89 -14.06
C LEU A 354 18.26 -2.68 -15.09
N PHE A 355 19.40 -3.26 -14.70
CA PHE A 355 20.25 -3.99 -15.65
C PHE A 355 19.66 -5.32 -16.15
N SER A 356 18.83 -6.00 -15.35
CA SER A 356 18.17 -7.25 -15.76
C SER A 356 16.96 -7.02 -16.67
N SER A 357 16.33 -5.84 -16.59
CA SER A 357 15.11 -5.52 -17.38
C SER A 357 15.36 -5.18 -18.85
N PHE A 358 16.61 -4.88 -19.24
CA PHE A 358 16.95 -4.44 -20.60
C PHE A 358 17.34 -5.58 -21.55
N ASP A 359 17.26 -6.84 -21.10
CA ASP A 359 17.69 -7.99 -21.88
C ASP A 359 16.77 -9.17 -21.55
N ASP A 360 15.91 -9.56 -22.49
CA ASP A 360 15.00 -10.70 -22.31
C ASP A 360 15.78 -12.01 -22.04
N ASP A 361 17.05 -12.08 -22.46
CA ASP A 361 17.95 -13.22 -22.23
C ASP A 361 18.84 -13.09 -20.97
N HIS A 362 18.78 -11.98 -20.21
CA HIS A 362 19.72 -11.71 -19.10
C HIS A 362 19.10 -11.47 -17.73
N GLN A 363 18.42 -12.48 -17.22
CA GLN A 363 17.85 -12.45 -15.86
C GLN A 363 18.61 -13.34 -14.87
N ARG A 364 19.67 -14.05 -15.27
CA ARG A 364 20.57 -14.76 -14.34
C ARG A 364 22.04 -14.42 -14.62
N PHE A 365 22.77 -14.06 -13.58
CA PHE A 365 24.19 -13.68 -13.64
C PHE A 365 25.06 -14.67 -12.87
N ASN A 366 26.08 -15.24 -13.52
CA ASN A 366 26.90 -16.33 -13.00
C ASN A 366 28.33 -15.86 -12.72
N PHE A 367 28.77 -16.02 -11.47
CA PHE A 367 30.07 -15.62 -10.96
C PHE A 367 30.85 -16.86 -10.53
N ILE A 368 32.12 -16.97 -10.93
CA ILE A 368 33.02 -18.04 -10.49
C ILE A 368 34.22 -17.46 -9.74
N LEU A 369 34.57 -18.05 -8.60
CA LEU A 369 35.78 -17.69 -7.85
C LEU A 369 36.85 -18.76 -8.06
N LEU A 370 38.05 -18.34 -8.47
CA LEU A 370 39.21 -19.22 -8.68
C LEU A 370 40.39 -18.73 -7.85
N GLY A 371 41.21 -19.63 -7.30
CA GLY A 371 42.36 -19.25 -6.48
C GLY A 371 42.91 -20.42 -5.68
N MET A 372 44.13 -20.28 -5.16
CA MET A 372 44.79 -21.34 -4.39
C MET A 372 44.00 -21.77 -3.16
N THR A 373 44.36 -22.92 -2.59
CA THR A 373 43.88 -23.31 -1.27
C THR A 373 44.32 -22.27 -0.22
N GLY A 374 43.41 -21.87 0.67
CA GLY A 374 43.72 -20.97 1.80
C GLY A 374 43.67 -19.48 1.49
N VAL A 375 43.40 -19.06 0.25
CA VAL A 375 43.28 -17.62 -0.11
C VAL A 375 41.94 -16.98 0.30
N GLY A 376 41.09 -17.68 1.05
CA GLY A 376 39.85 -17.12 1.61
C GLY A 376 38.60 -17.15 0.69
N LYS A 377 38.60 -17.89 -0.42
CA LYS A 377 37.45 -17.96 -1.36
C LYS A 377 36.11 -18.25 -0.68
N THR A 378 36.02 -19.36 0.05
CA THR A 378 34.78 -19.80 0.70
C THR A 378 34.32 -18.82 1.79
N THR A 379 35.25 -18.24 2.56
CA THR A 379 34.94 -17.21 3.56
C THR A 379 34.45 -15.92 2.90
N MET A 380 34.97 -15.57 1.72
CA MET A 380 34.50 -14.44 0.93
C MET A 380 33.07 -14.67 0.40
N ILE A 381 32.75 -15.90 -0.01
CA ILE A 381 31.39 -16.25 -0.44
C ILE A 381 30.39 -16.08 0.69
N GLU A 382 30.74 -16.47 1.93
CA GLU A 382 29.86 -16.23 3.08
C GLU A 382 29.60 -14.73 3.31
N LEU A 383 30.63 -13.90 3.18
CA LEU A 383 30.47 -12.44 3.24
C LEU A 383 29.56 -11.93 2.11
N PHE A 384 29.80 -12.40 0.88
CA PHE A 384 28.98 -12.02 -0.28
C PHE A 384 27.52 -12.41 -0.08
N LEU A 385 27.24 -13.64 0.34
CA LEU A 385 25.88 -14.12 0.59
C LEU A 385 25.17 -13.21 1.58
N ASN A 386 25.79 -12.85 2.71
CA ASN A 386 25.16 -11.96 3.68
C ASN A 386 24.85 -10.56 3.12
N ILE A 387 25.76 -10.00 2.33
CA ILE A 387 25.59 -8.67 1.72
C ILE A 387 24.49 -8.68 0.65
N ILE A 388 24.60 -9.59 -0.31
CA ILE A 388 23.71 -9.60 -1.48
C ILE A 388 22.34 -10.20 -1.17
N THR A 389 22.15 -10.82 -0.01
CA THR A 389 20.82 -11.27 0.47
C THR A 389 20.24 -10.35 1.56
N GLY A 390 20.89 -9.22 1.85
CA GLY A 390 20.40 -8.18 2.76
C GLY A 390 20.43 -8.58 4.24
N GLN A 391 21.30 -9.51 4.64
CA GLN A 391 21.39 -10.07 5.99
C GLN A 391 22.47 -9.39 6.86
N ILE A 392 22.89 -8.17 6.51
CA ILE A 392 24.05 -7.52 7.12
C ILE A 392 23.77 -6.71 8.40
N ASN A 393 22.51 -6.32 8.62
CA ASN A 393 22.15 -5.43 9.72
C ASN A 393 22.01 -6.14 11.06
N ASP A 394 21.95 -7.46 11.03
CA ASP A 394 22.04 -8.34 12.20
C ASP A 394 23.41 -8.97 12.28
N ASP A 395 23.61 -9.84 13.27
CA ASP A 395 24.72 -10.78 13.29
C ASP A 395 24.68 -11.58 11.97
N PRO A 396 25.71 -11.45 11.10
CA PRO A 396 25.65 -12.14 9.82
C PRO A 396 25.44 -13.64 10.00
N LYS A 397 24.80 -14.24 9.03
CA LYS A 397 24.34 -15.62 9.09
C LYS A 397 25.39 -16.53 8.49
N GLN A 398 25.49 -17.73 9.06
CA GLN A 398 26.28 -18.80 8.47
C GLN A 398 25.54 -19.38 7.26
N LEU A 399 25.62 -18.67 6.12
CA LEU A 399 24.85 -18.99 4.92
C LEU A 399 25.53 -20.00 4.02
N ARG A 400 26.85 -20.22 4.15
CA ARG A 400 27.60 -21.14 3.29
C ARG A 400 27.44 -22.61 3.71
N ALA A 401 27.81 -23.51 2.80
CA ALA A 401 27.73 -24.96 2.94
C ALA A 401 28.77 -25.56 3.92
N THR A 402 28.66 -25.26 5.22
CA THR A 402 29.67 -25.69 6.20
C THR A 402 29.70 -27.19 6.47
N ASN A 403 28.61 -27.90 6.19
CA ASN A 403 28.55 -29.36 6.35
C ASN A 403 29.41 -30.14 5.33
N LEU A 404 30.00 -29.45 4.35
CA LEU A 404 30.91 -30.04 3.35
C LEU A 404 32.38 -29.91 3.73
N GLU A 405 32.68 -29.17 4.79
CA GLU A 405 34.03 -29.06 5.35
C GLU A 405 34.31 -30.30 6.23
N ASN A 406 35.47 -30.94 6.04
CA ASN A 406 35.83 -32.16 6.78
C ASN A 406 35.73 -31.91 8.29
N LYS A 407 34.94 -32.73 8.99
CA LYS A 407 34.91 -32.75 10.47
C LYS A 407 36.23 -33.25 11.08
N ASP A 408 37.09 -33.84 10.27
CA ASP A 408 38.43 -34.26 10.68
C ASP A 408 39.43 -33.11 10.42
N ASP A 409 39.67 -32.29 11.44
CA ASP A 409 40.73 -31.26 11.48
C ASP A 409 42.17 -31.83 11.31
N ILE A 410 42.31 -33.12 11.01
CA ILE A 410 43.59 -33.84 10.89
C ILE A 410 44.15 -33.77 9.45
N ILE A 411 43.37 -33.29 8.46
CA ILE A 411 43.85 -33.19 7.08
C ILE A 411 44.78 -31.98 6.95
N GLY A 412 46.08 -32.28 7.00
CA GLY A 412 47.19 -31.33 7.17
C GLY A 412 47.17 -30.05 6.32
N VAL A 413 47.85 -29.04 6.86
CA VAL A 413 48.14 -27.74 6.25
C VAL A 413 48.54 -27.93 4.77
N GLY A 414 47.67 -27.49 3.85
CA GLY A 414 47.94 -27.50 2.40
C GLY A 414 46.93 -28.23 1.50
N LYS A 415 45.94 -28.98 2.02
CA LYS A 415 44.87 -29.59 1.20
C LYS A 415 43.61 -28.71 1.13
N SER A 416 42.96 -28.66 -0.05
CA SER A 416 41.71 -27.90 -0.23
C SER A 416 40.62 -28.40 0.71
N LYS A 417 40.03 -27.50 1.51
CA LYS A 417 38.88 -27.81 2.36
C LYS A 417 37.62 -28.05 1.52
N THR A 418 37.46 -27.33 0.42
CA THR A 418 36.38 -27.50 -0.56
C THR A 418 36.74 -28.64 -1.51
N LYS A 419 35.99 -29.75 -1.47
CA LYS A 419 36.27 -30.98 -2.25
C LYS A 419 35.79 -30.91 -3.69
N SER A 420 34.75 -30.13 -3.95
CA SER A 420 33.98 -30.12 -5.19
C SER A 420 33.43 -28.72 -5.44
N VAL A 421 32.97 -28.47 -6.65
CA VAL A 421 32.34 -27.20 -7.01
C VAL A 421 31.00 -27.05 -6.27
N CYS A 422 30.82 -25.90 -5.61
CA CYS A 422 29.60 -25.58 -4.88
C CYS A 422 28.91 -24.37 -5.52
N ARG A 423 27.62 -24.52 -5.84
CA ARG A 423 26.81 -23.53 -6.52
C ARG A 423 25.79 -22.92 -5.53
N TYR A 424 25.79 -21.61 -5.45
CA TYR A 424 24.87 -20.81 -4.64
C TYR A 424 23.96 -20.03 -5.59
N ASP A 425 22.71 -20.45 -5.74
CA ASP A 425 21.70 -19.79 -6.58
C ASP A 425 20.85 -18.85 -5.71
N ILE A 426 21.03 -17.54 -5.89
CA ILE A 426 20.24 -16.49 -5.24
C ILE A 426 19.13 -16.04 -6.20
N GLU A 427 17.89 -16.06 -5.75
CA GLU A 427 16.69 -15.67 -6.50
C GLU A 427 16.00 -14.52 -5.79
N TYR A 428 15.81 -13.39 -6.48
CA TYR A 428 15.15 -12.22 -5.92
C TYR A 428 13.68 -12.18 -6.34
N HIS A 429 12.80 -12.01 -5.37
CA HIS A 429 11.36 -11.94 -5.56
C HIS A 429 10.79 -10.68 -4.94
N SER A 430 9.86 -10.03 -5.66
CA SER A 430 9.04 -8.92 -5.19
C SER A 430 7.58 -9.20 -5.52
N GLU A 431 6.69 -8.98 -4.57
CA GLU A 431 5.25 -9.29 -4.64
C GLU A 431 5.00 -10.75 -5.08
N ASN A 432 5.81 -11.69 -4.55
CA ASN A 432 5.85 -13.11 -4.93
C ASN A 432 6.20 -13.40 -6.40
N THR A 433 6.66 -12.40 -7.15
CA THR A 433 7.08 -12.53 -8.54
C THR A 433 8.60 -12.64 -8.61
N TRP A 434 9.12 -13.61 -9.39
CA TRP A 434 10.56 -13.72 -9.62
C TRP A 434 11.05 -12.58 -10.51
N MET A 435 12.18 -11.97 -10.12
CA MET A 435 12.72 -10.78 -10.77
C MET A 435 13.98 -11.09 -11.57
N PHE A 436 14.99 -11.66 -10.90
CA PHE A 436 16.25 -12.10 -11.50
C PHE A 436 16.99 -13.02 -10.50
N GLY A 437 18.13 -13.58 -10.91
CA GLY A 437 18.99 -14.37 -10.05
C GLY A 437 20.49 -14.11 -10.20
N ILE A 438 21.24 -14.41 -9.15
CA ILE A 438 22.70 -14.43 -9.14
C ILE A 438 23.14 -15.84 -8.76
N THR A 439 24.07 -16.41 -9.51
CA THR A 439 24.72 -17.68 -9.18
C THR A 439 26.16 -17.41 -8.78
N ILE A 440 26.59 -17.86 -7.62
CA ILE A 440 28.01 -17.83 -7.20
C ILE A 440 28.54 -19.25 -7.14
N ILE A 441 29.70 -19.48 -7.73
CA ILE A 441 30.35 -20.78 -7.83
C ILE A 441 31.63 -20.75 -7.01
N ASP A 442 31.64 -21.50 -5.92
CA ASP A 442 32.85 -21.81 -5.16
C ASP A 442 33.57 -22.99 -5.81
N THR A 443 34.88 -22.88 -5.93
CA THR A 443 35.71 -23.91 -6.55
C THR A 443 36.77 -24.42 -5.56
N PRO A 444 37.18 -25.71 -5.68
CA PRO A 444 38.33 -26.22 -4.95
C PRO A 444 39.57 -25.35 -5.16
N GLY A 445 40.37 -25.18 -4.11
CA GLY A 445 41.67 -24.53 -4.24
C GLY A 445 42.70 -25.46 -4.90
N PHE A 446 43.51 -24.91 -5.81
CA PHE A 446 44.68 -25.63 -6.31
C PHE A 446 45.84 -25.56 -5.29
N ILE A 447 46.70 -26.59 -5.30
CA ILE A 447 47.84 -26.77 -4.39
C ILE A 447 49.09 -26.07 -4.96
N ASP A 448 50.00 -25.71 -4.05
CA ASP A 448 51.21 -24.91 -4.24
C ASP A 448 52.21 -25.37 -5.33
N SER A 449 52.98 -24.38 -5.77
CA SER A 449 53.80 -24.24 -6.99
C SER A 449 54.82 -25.28 -7.41
N LYS A 450 54.97 -26.41 -6.72
CA LYS A 450 55.90 -27.44 -7.21
C LYS A 450 55.32 -28.33 -8.32
N ASP A 451 53.98 -28.36 -8.47
CA ASP A 451 53.28 -29.19 -9.47
C ASP A 451 52.45 -28.36 -10.49
N LEU A 452 52.63 -27.02 -10.51
CA LEU A 452 51.71 -26.10 -11.21
C LEU A 452 51.74 -26.16 -12.75
N ASP A 453 52.76 -26.73 -13.38
CA ASP A 453 52.88 -26.66 -14.86
C ASP A 453 51.95 -27.62 -15.61
N LYS A 454 51.76 -28.85 -15.12
CA LYS A 454 50.84 -29.84 -15.72
C LYS A 454 49.61 -30.10 -14.86
N ASP A 455 49.80 -30.31 -13.56
CA ASP A 455 48.71 -30.69 -12.67
C ASP A 455 47.80 -29.49 -12.37
N GLY A 456 48.38 -28.29 -12.20
CA GLY A 456 47.59 -27.05 -12.04
C GLY A 456 46.66 -26.78 -13.23
N ARG A 457 47.18 -26.94 -14.46
CA ARG A 457 46.38 -26.79 -15.70
C ARG A 457 45.28 -27.83 -15.82
N GLN A 458 45.58 -29.09 -15.51
CA GLN A 458 44.58 -30.17 -15.51
C GLN A 458 43.51 -29.94 -14.44
N HIS A 459 43.90 -29.46 -13.26
CA HIS A 459 42.97 -29.18 -12.17
C HIS A 459 42.03 -28.03 -12.52
N ILE A 460 42.54 -26.91 -13.07
CA ILE A 460 41.69 -25.79 -13.53
C ILE A 460 40.75 -26.25 -14.66
N LYS A 461 41.24 -27.03 -15.63
CA LYS A 461 40.37 -27.63 -16.67
C LYS A 461 39.30 -28.53 -16.07
N SER A 462 39.63 -29.32 -15.04
CA SER A 462 38.67 -30.17 -14.34
C SER A 462 37.63 -29.36 -13.58
N ILE A 463 38.01 -28.22 -12.99
CA ILE A 463 37.07 -27.30 -12.35
C ILE A 463 36.14 -26.72 -13.41
N LEU A 464 36.67 -26.16 -14.50
CA LEU A 464 35.86 -25.57 -15.57
C LEU A 464 34.94 -26.61 -16.22
N SER A 465 35.39 -27.84 -16.43
CA SER A 465 34.54 -28.90 -16.95
C SER A 465 33.43 -29.30 -15.98
N SER A 466 33.71 -29.36 -14.67
CA SER A 466 32.67 -29.61 -13.66
C SER A 466 31.63 -28.48 -13.60
N VAL A 467 32.06 -27.24 -13.85
CA VAL A 467 31.16 -26.08 -13.96
C VAL A 467 30.31 -26.16 -15.24
N ALA A 468 30.91 -26.57 -16.36
CA ALA A 468 30.19 -26.78 -17.62
C ALA A 468 29.14 -27.91 -17.50
N VAL A 469 29.44 -28.97 -16.74
CA VAL A 469 28.48 -30.06 -16.43
C VAL A 469 27.24 -29.54 -15.70
N ASN A 470 27.36 -28.48 -14.89
CA ASN A 470 26.25 -27.86 -14.16
C ASN A 470 25.30 -27.03 -15.06
N LYS A 471 25.40 -27.17 -16.39
CA LYS A 471 24.54 -26.55 -17.41
C LYS A 471 24.48 -25.03 -17.33
N LEU A 472 25.58 -24.37 -16.96
CA LEU A 472 25.64 -22.92 -17.06
C LEU A 472 25.79 -22.51 -18.52
N GLU A 473 24.85 -21.73 -19.01
CA GLU A 473 24.85 -21.27 -20.40
C GLU A 473 25.94 -20.21 -20.65
N ARG A 474 26.31 -19.46 -19.60
CA ARG A 474 27.36 -18.44 -19.63
C ARG A 474 27.91 -18.15 -18.23
N ILE A 475 29.07 -17.50 -18.16
CA ILE A 475 29.69 -16.93 -16.97
C ILE A 475 29.94 -15.44 -17.21
N ASP A 476 29.42 -14.60 -16.30
CA ASP A 476 29.46 -13.13 -16.39
C ASP A 476 30.64 -12.53 -15.60
N SER A 477 31.24 -13.28 -14.68
CA SER A 477 32.47 -12.89 -14.01
C SER A 477 33.34 -14.06 -13.57
N VAL A 478 34.63 -13.98 -13.91
CA VAL A 478 35.68 -14.85 -13.38
C VAL A 478 36.53 -14.05 -12.40
N SER A 479 36.35 -14.32 -11.11
CA SER A 479 37.05 -13.61 -10.04
C SER A 479 38.27 -14.40 -9.55
N LEU A 480 39.47 -13.90 -9.83
CA LEU A 480 40.71 -14.48 -9.32
C LEU A 480 40.96 -13.99 -7.90
N VAL A 481 41.08 -14.92 -6.95
CA VAL A 481 41.24 -14.64 -5.53
C VAL A 481 42.70 -14.82 -5.13
N PHE A 482 43.31 -13.73 -4.68
CA PHE A 482 44.68 -13.68 -4.17
C PHE A 482 44.69 -13.38 -2.68
N ASN A 483 45.72 -13.86 -1.99
CA ASN A 483 46.01 -13.46 -0.61
C ASN A 483 47.13 -12.41 -0.63
N ALA A 484 46.87 -11.21 -0.10
CA ALA A 484 47.82 -10.11 -0.06
C ALA A 484 49.08 -10.40 0.78
N GLU A 485 49.05 -11.39 1.65
CA GLU A 485 50.21 -11.85 2.43
C GLU A 485 51.11 -12.81 1.64
N LEU A 486 50.60 -13.42 0.56
CA LEU A 486 51.33 -14.38 -0.29
C LEU A 486 51.86 -13.72 -1.58
N ILE A 487 52.42 -12.52 -1.46
CA ILE A 487 52.86 -11.66 -2.58
C ILE A 487 53.73 -12.41 -3.60
N GLY A 488 54.71 -13.18 -3.14
CA GLY A 488 55.65 -13.90 -4.02
C GLY A 488 55.02 -14.96 -4.93
N LYS A 489 53.77 -15.38 -4.66
CA LYS A 489 53.03 -16.37 -5.47
C LYS A 489 52.06 -15.72 -6.47
N ILE A 490 51.83 -14.41 -6.38
CA ILE A 490 50.82 -13.72 -7.18
C ILE A 490 51.20 -13.75 -8.66
N LYS A 491 52.48 -13.51 -8.99
CA LYS A 491 52.95 -13.53 -10.37
C LYS A 491 52.80 -14.90 -11.04
N GLU A 492 53.14 -15.96 -10.31
CA GLU A 492 53.03 -17.34 -10.77
C GLU A 492 51.57 -17.75 -11.00
N GLN A 493 50.69 -17.48 -10.03
CA GLN A 493 49.26 -17.69 -10.18
C GLN A 493 48.69 -16.90 -11.36
N SER A 494 49.08 -15.63 -11.49
CA SER A 494 48.64 -14.75 -12.58
C SER A 494 49.01 -15.34 -13.95
N ASN A 495 50.25 -15.84 -14.09
CA ASN A 495 50.71 -16.51 -15.32
C ASN A 495 49.91 -17.79 -15.62
N LEU A 496 49.63 -18.60 -14.60
CA LEU A 496 48.82 -19.81 -14.78
C LEU A 496 47.43 -19.46 -15.32
N PHE A 497 46.77 -18.46 -14.73
CA PHE A 497 45.44 -18.05 -15.14
C PHE A 497 45.41 -17.43 -16.55
N SER A 498 46.35 -16.54 -16.89
CA SER A 498 46.36 -15.96 -18.24
C SER A 498 46.52 -16.99 -19.33
N THR A 499 47.33 -18.04 -19.11
CA THR A 499 47.49 -19.10 -20.12
C THR A 499 46.24 -19.97 -20.31
N LEU A 500 45.36 -20.03 -19.31
CA LEU A 500 44.18 -20.91 -19.31
C LEU A 500 42.89 -20.20 -19.68
N LEU A 501 42.83 -18.88 -19.50
CA LEU A 501 41.60 -18.09 -19.48
C LEU A 501 41.63 -16.92 -20.47
N ASN A 502 42.33 -17.07 -21.60
CA ASN A 502 42.41 -16.01 -22.62
C ASN A 502 41.02 -15.57 -23.10
N ASP A 503 40.08 -16.50 -23.25
CA ASP A 503 38.71 -16.21 -23.70
C ASP A 503 37.86 -15.53 -22.61
N THR A 504 38.34 -15.47 -21.37
CA THR A 504 37.62 -14.88 -20.24
C THR A 504 38.17 -13.51 -19.84
N LEU A 505 39.08 -12.92 -20.62
CA LEU A 505 39.75 -11.67 -20.24
C LEU A 505 38.75 -10.52 -20.04
N GLU A 506 37.65 -10.47 -20.78
CA GLU A 506 36.64 -9.41 -20.63
C GLU A 506 35.80 -9.56 -19.35
N CYS A 507 35.58 -10.81 -18.90
CA CYS A 507 34.83 -11.10 -17.69
C CYS A 507 35.71 -11.24 -16.43
N LEU A 508 37.02 -11.06 -16.57
CA LEU A 508 38.00 -11.21 -15.50
C LEU A 508 37.92 -10.07 -14.46
N SER A 509 38.02 -10.44 -13.19
CA SER A 509 38.19 -9.54 -12.06
C SER A 509 39.10 -10.15 -11.01
N THR A 510 39.54 -9.36 -10.03
CA THR A 510 40.41 -9.82 -8.95
C THR A 510 39.83 -9.49 -7.57
N ILE A 511 40.00 -10.41 -6.64
CA ILE A 511 39.65 -10.27 -5.23
C ILE A 511 40.93 -10.48 -4.43
N ILE A 512 41.37 -9.45 -3.73
CA ILE A 512 42.61 -9.48 -2.97
C ILE A 512 42.22 -9.47 -1.50
N THR A 513 42.37 -10.62 -0.86
CA THR A 513 42.02 -10.87 0.53
C THR A 513 43.16 -10.47 1.46
N PHE A 514 42.86 -10.26 2.75
CA PHE A 514 43.83 -9.89 3.79
C PHE A 514 44.57 -8.57 3.51
N SER A 515 43.90 -7.64 2.82
CA SER A 515 44.49 -6.37 2.41
C SER A 515 43.88 -5.18 3.16
N ASP A 516 44.41 -4.89 4.34
CA ASP A 516 44.02 -3.72 5.15
C ASP A 516 44.86 -2.48 4.89
N LYS A 517 46.05 -2.64 4.32
CA LYS A 517 47.04 -1.57 4.21
C LYS A 517 47.15 -1.08 2.79
N LYS A 518 46.99 0.24 2.57
CA LYS A 518 47.19 0.89 1.25
C LYS A 518 48.53 0.52 0.58
N ASN A 519 49.59 0.31 1.37
CA ASN A 519 50.89 -0.08 0.83
C ASN A 519 50.91 -1.50 0.23
N GLN A 520 50.14 -2.44 0.78
CA GLN A 520 50.02 -3.80 0.25
C GLN A 520 49.33 -3.80 -1.12
N ILE A 521 48.35 -2.91 -1.32
CA ILE A 521 47.61 -2.77 -2.60
C ILE A 521 48.57 -2.55 -3.77
N ASN A 522 49.48 -1.59 -3.63
CA ASN A 522 50.44 -1.26 -4.69
C ASN A 522 51.47 -2.38 -4.91
N GLN A 523 51.92 -3.03 -3.83
CA GLN A 523 52.83 -4.17 -3.92
C GLN A 523 52.19 -5.34 -4.68
N VAL A 524 50.96 -5.70 -4.31
CA VAL A 524 50.19 -6.77 -4.97
C VAL A 524 49.98 -6.45 -6.45
N ARG A 525 49.56 -5.22 -6.78
CA ARG A 525 49.36 -4.80 -8.19
C ARG A 525 50.63 -4.87 -9.02
N ASN A 526 51.80 -4.64 -8.43
CA ASN A 526 53.07 -4.70 -9.16
C ASN A 526 53.53 -6.12 -9.47
N GLU A 527 53.08 -7.12 -8.70
CA GLU A 527 53.36 -8.53 -8.96
C GLU A 527 52.39 -9.17 -9.96
N MET A 528 51.22 -8.56 -10.18
CA MET A 528 50.26 -8.99 -11.19
C MET A 528 50.80 -8.72 -12.60
N ILE A 529 50.52 -9.63 -13.53
CA ILE A 529 50.82 -9.43 -14.94
C ILE A 529 49.88 -8.38 -15.55
N ASP A 530 50.34 -7.69 -16.59
CA ASP A 530 49.63 -6.54 -17.19
C ASP A 530 48.18 -6.87 -17.59
N ASN A 531 47.93 -8.06 -18.17
CA ASN A 531 46.58 -8.48 -18.59
C ASN A 531 45.56 -8.62 -17.42
N ILE A 532 46.04 -8.78 -16.20
CA ILE A 532 45.22 -8.96 -14.98
C ILE A 532 45.23 -7.70 -14.12
N LYS A 533 46.37 -7.00 -14.08
CA LYS A 533 46.62 -5.82 -13.23
C LYS A 533 45.59 -4.70 -13.41
N ASP A 534 45.14 -4.49 -14.65
CA ASP A 534 44.20 -3.41 -15.00
C ASP A 534 42.72 -3.84 -14.93
N LYS A 535 42.44 -5.09 -14.54
CA LYS A 535 41.07 -5.59 -14.39
C LYS A 535 40.43 -5.07 -13.10
N PRO A 536 39.08 -5.02 -13.04
CA PRO A 536 38.36 -4.64 -11.82
C PRO A 536 38.85 -5.45 -10.62
N ALA A 537 39.17 -4.77 -9.52
CA ALA A 537 39.81 -5.36 -8.36
C ALA A 537 39.16 -4.87 -7.07
N ILE A 538 38.82 -5.80 -6.17
CA ILE A 538 38.45 -5.46 -4.79
C ILE A 538 39.58 -5.84 -3.83
N PHE A 539 39.88 -4.94 -2.91
CA PHE A 539 40.85 -5.13 -1.84
C PHE A 539 40.08 -5.18 -0.53
N ILE A 540 40.13 -6.32 0.14
CA ILE A 540 39.28 -6.57 1.31
C ILE A 540 40.00 -7.39 2.37
N ASP A 541 40.09 -6.84 3.58
CA ASP A 541 40.11 -7.68 4.77
C ASP A 541 38.67 -8.00 5.15
N ASN A 542 38.41 -9.26 5.46
CA ASN A 542 37.06 -9.75 5.65
C ASN A 542 36.61 -9.47 7.10
N PRO A 543 35.79 -8.43 7.36
CA PRO A 543 35.32 -8.09 8.71
C PRO A 543 34.52 -9.24 9.33
N TRP A 544 33.83 -9.99 8.47
CA TRP A 544 33.64 -11.44 8.51
C TRP A 544 34.21 -12.18 9.72
N SER A 545 35.53 -12.28 9.59
CA SER A 545 36.42 -13.09 10.42
C SER A 545 36.48 -12.62 11.87
N LYS A 546 36.27 -11.32 12.11
CA LYS A 546 36.34 -10.66 13.42
C LYS A 546 34.98 -10.64 14.14
N HIS A 547 33.91 -11.11 13.51
CA HIS A 547 32.56 -11.00 14.06
C HIS A 547 32.34 -11.85 15.32
N PRO A 548 31.61 -11.37 16.36
CA PRO A 548 31.25 -12.12 17.57
C PRO A 548 30.70 -13.52 17.38
N HIS A 549 29.87 -13.69 16.36
CA HIS A 549 29.24 -14.97 16.06
C HIS A 549 30.07 -15.86 15.11
N ASN A 550 31.24 -15.40 14.66
CA ASN A 550 32.16 -16.27 13.96
C ASN A 550 32.83 -17.22 14.97
N LYS A 551 32.62 -18.52 14.81
CA LYS A 551 33.16 -19.56 15.71
C LYS A 551 34.69 -19.64 15.73
N PHE A 552 35.37 -19.00 14.78
CA PHE A 552 36.84 -18.98 14.66
C PHE A 552 37.50 -17.74 15.28
N LYS A 553 36.80 -17.10 16.24
CA LYS A 553 37.20 -15.83 16.85
C LYS A 553 38.49 -15.94 17.70
N GLU A 554 39.36 -14.94 17.58
CA GLU A 554 40.44 -14.70 18.57
C GLU A 554 40.33 -13.36 19.32
N ILE A 555 39.52 -12.37 18.88
CA ILE A 555 39.53 -11.02 19.49
C ILE A 555 38.12 -10.37 19.51
N GLU A 556 37.75 -9.74 20.62
CA GLU A 556 36.59 -8.85 20.76
C GLU A 556 36.94 -7.44 20.29
N ASP A 557 36.52 -7.05 19.08
CA ASP A 557 36.59 -5.67 18.61
C ASP A 557 35.34 -4.88 19.03
N ASN A 558 35.53 -3.57 19.28
CA ASN A 558 34.47 -2.65 19.71
C ASN A 558 33.34 -2.57 18.66
N THR A 559 32.10 -2.90 19.05
CA THR A 559 30.95 -3.15 18.14
C THR A 559 30.67 -1.99 17.18
N GLU A 560 30.80 -0.74 17.63
CA GLU A 560 30.60 0.44 16.76
C GLU A 560 31.62 0.51 15.61
N THR A 561 32.88 0.10 15.87
CA THR A 561 33.95 0.12 14.86
C THR A 561 33.67 -0.93 13.79
N LEU A 562 33.21 -2.11 14.20
CA LEU A 562 32.86 -3.21 13.30
C LEU A 562 31.69 -2.84 12.38
N GLN A 563 30.63 -2.21 12.92
CA GLN A 563 29.49 -1.77 12.11
C GLN A 563 29.89 -0.76 11.02
N LYS A 564 30.78 0.18 11.35
CA LYS A 564 31.29 1.15 10.38
C LYS A 564 32.10 0.47 9.26
N ILE A 565 32.99 -0.45 9.63
CA ILE A 565 33.79 -1.24 8.67
C ILE A 565 32.86 -2.08 7.78
N MET A 566 31.87 -2.76 8.37
CA MET A 566 30.88 -3.56 7.64
C MET A 566 30.14 -2.73 6.60
N LYS A 567 29.63 -1.54 6.96
CA LYS A 567 28.96 -0.63 6.00
C LYS A 567 29.86 -0.23 4.83
N GLU A 568 31.11 0.10 5.10
CA GLU A 568 32.09 0.45 4.05
C GLU A 568 32.34 -0.75 3.10
N LYS A 569 32.59 -1.94 3.65
CA LYS A 569 32.83 -3.15 2.85
C LYS A 569 31.58 -3.60 2.08
N THR A 570 30.40 -3.42 2.65
CA THR A 570 29.10 -3.69 1.99
C THR A 570 29.00 -2.92 0.69
N LYS A 571 29.25 -1.61 0.75
CA LYS A 571 29.20 -0.73 -0.41
C LYS A 571 30.18 -1.16 -1.50
N ILE A 572 31.43 -1.43 -1.14
CA ILE A 572 32.47 -1.89 -2.09
C ILE A 572 32.04 -3.18 -2.81
N ILE A 573 31.46 -4.13 -2.08
CA ILE A 573 31.01 -5.41 -2.64
C ILE A 573 29.78 -5.22 -3.53
N GLN A 574 28.81 -4.43 -3.09
CA GLN A 574 27.61 -4.12 -3.90
C GLN A 574 28.00 -3.44 -5.23
N GLU A 575 28.89 -2.44 -5.17
CA GLU A 575 29.43 -1.77 -6.37
C GLU A 575 30.15 -2.75 -7.30
N PHE A 576 30.95 -3.68 -6.74
CA PHE A 576 31.59 -4.72 -7.53
C PHE A 576 30.59 -5.60 -8.31
N PHE A 577 29.54 -6.09 -7.66
CA PHE A 577 28.51 -6.88 -8.35
C PHE A 577 27.78 -6.05 -9.42
N ILE A 578 27.43 -4.80 -9.11
CA ILE A 578 26.78 -3.87 -10.05
C ILE A 578 27.67 -3.66 -11.28
N ASP A 579 28.94 -3.33 -11.10
CA ASP A 579 29.87 -3.07 -12.20
C ASP A 579 30.09 -4.30 -13.09
N ARG A 580 30.21 -5.49 -12.46
CA ARG A 580 30.35 -6.76 -13.18
C ARG A 580 29.11 -7.11 -14.00
N ILE A 581 27.92 -6.87 -13.47
CA ILE A 581 26.65 -7.11 -14.18
C ILE A 581 26.46 -6.08 -15.30
N LYS A 582 26.77 -4.82 -15.02
CA LYS A 582 26.65 -3.70 -15.97
C LYS A 582 27.58 -3.85 -17.18
N SER A 583 28.73 -4.51 -17.04
CA SER A 583 29.67 -4.68 -18.15
C SER A 583 29.13 -5.55 -19.28
N LYS A 584 28.11 -6.39 -19.00
CA LYS A 584 27.52 -7.37 -19.93
C LYS A 584 28.54 -8.33 -20.57
N SER A 585 29.76 -8.38 -20.04
CA SER A 585 30.82 -9.25 -20.54
C SER A 585 30.55 -10.66 -20.04
N SER A 586 30.34 -11.60 -20.94
CA SER A 586 30.12 -13.00 -20.59
C SER A 586 30.87 -13.92 -21.56
N PHE A 587 31.17 -15.13 -21.09
CA PHE A 587 31.68 -16.18 -21.96
C PHE A 587 30.93 -17.48 -21.69
N LYS A 588 30.92 -18.36 -22.69
CA LYS A 588 30.35 -19.70 -22.56
C LYS A 588 31.44 -20.66 -22.04
N PRO A 589 31.25 -21.31 -20.88
CA PRO A 589 32.26 -22.15 -20.25
C PRO A 589 32.62 -23.41 -21.04
#